data_AF-A0A3C1TCL1-F1
#
_entry.id   AF-A0A3C1TCL1-F1
#
_cell.length_a   1.000
_cell.length_b   1.000
_cell.length_c   1.000
_cell.angle_alpha   90.00
_cell.angle_beta   90.00
_cell.angle_gamma   90.00
#
_symmetry.space_group_name_H-M   'P 1'
#
loop_
_entity.id
_entity.type
_entity.pdbx_description
1 polymer ?
#
loop_
_entity_poly.entity_id
_entity_poly.type
_entity_poly.pdbx_seq_one_letter_code
_entity_poly.pdbx_strand_id
1 'polypeptide(L)'
;MSKSKKGVPQPIKTPQKQQVESDSSSVLSTESFTGVEAKTPVNPPIKDELFRKIFWVLALVLLIGMPILSTQYGITADEWGNKAYGELCLDYFTSFGDKKEALTYAPRGGEVMYCYGPTLDLISAAIYRTTGADPYLIRHMLLSLMGVLIFVATGLTGRLLGGNWRAGLLALIFALFSPRLFGDSMNNPKDITFAAGYILTICALIKFIQELPQPSWKTTLLAIAGIGIGLGSRAPGLALVAYVPFFVGVEVLFRKQVRQAVFGDSAVLKNVALKTGVATLGGYLLGILFWPFALSNPLKNPLTALETLTNFPISIKTLFEGTKIYSTSLPWYYVPKYMMVSTPLYFLLGVLVFLVAFPLARRYFNQRYLFLVLFVALFPWLYGVSKHSAFYNGWRHTTFIYPP
;
A
#
# COMPACT_ATOMS: atom_id res chain seq x y z
N MET A 1 73.23 46.89 44.11
CA MET A 1 73.13 48.28 43.60
C MET A 1 71.90 48.29 42.68
N SER A 2 70.84 49.06 42.81
CA SER A 2 70.53 50.32 43.48
C SER A 2 69.11 50.22 44.08
N LYS A 3 68.90 50.80 45.27
CA LYS A 3 67.60 51.00 45.90
C LYS A 3 67.09 52.38 45.50
N SER A 4 65.80 52.53 45.23
CA SER A 4 65.10 53.78 45.54
C SER A 4 63.91 53.50 46.44
N LYS A 5 63.89 54.24 47.55
CA LYS A 5 62.99 54.21 48.69
C LYS A 5 62.28 55.57 48.75
N LYS A 6 60.97 55.55 49.06
CA LYS A 6 60.22 56.38 50.05
C LYS A 6 58.95 56.98 49.43
N GLY A 7 57.80 57.06 50.11
CA GLY A 7 57.57 56.92 51.55
C GLY A 7 56.10 56.82 51.95
N VAL A 8 55.91 56.84 53.27
CA VAL A 8 54.71 56.74 54.13
C VAL A 8 54.88 57.92 55.14
N PRO A 9 53.88 58.61 55.78
CA PRO A 9 52.65 58.10 56.41
C PRO A 9 51.36 58.99 56.39
N GLN A 10 50.29 58.39 56.94
CA GLN A 10 48.92 58.82 57.37
C GLN A 10 48.86 60.13 58.25
N PRO A 11 47.72 60.71 58.77
CA PRO A 11 46.47 60.04 59.23
C PRO A 11 45.10 60.82 59.44
N ILE A 12 44.01 60.04 59.70
CA ILE A 12 42.89 60.23 60.69
C ILE A 12 41.93 61.46 60.56
N LYS A 13 40.56 61.39 60.53
CA LYS A 13 39.54 61.05 61.59
C LYS A 13 38.10 61.17 60.98
N THR A 14 37.27 60.10 60.90
CA THR A 14 36.01 59.75 61.65
C THR A 14 34.84 60.76 61.68
N PRO A 15 33.56 60.40 62.04
CA PRO A 15 32.78 59.14 62.03
C PRO A 15 31.34 59.34 61.40
N GLN A 16 30.50 58.32 61.09
CA GLN A 16 29.52 57.74 62.03
C GLN A 16 28.68 56.61 61.38
N LYS A 17 28.61 55.50 62.15
CA LYS A 17 27.57 54.46 62.30
C LYS A 17 26.42 54.36 61.29
N GLN A 18 26.22 53.16 60.74
CA GLN A 18 25.11 52.29 61.18
C GLN A 18 25.34 50.82 60.78
N GLN A 19 24.81 49.93 61.64
CA GLN A 19 24.91 48.47 61.62
C GLN A 19 24.42 47.84 60.29
N VAL A 20 24.92 46.64 59.97
CA VAL A 20 24.16 45.36 60.02
C VAL A 20 25.11 44.20 59.70
N GLU A 21 24.81 43.07 60.32
CA GLU A 21 25.59 41.84 60.51
C GLU A 21 26.03 41.09 59.25
N SER A 22 27.06 40.26 59.46
CA SER A 22 27.61 39.28 58.55
C SER A 22 26.63 38.14 58.28
N ASP A 23 26.50 37.73 57.01
CA ASP A 23 26.09 36.36 56.73
C ASP A 23 26.87 35.75 55.56
N SER A 24 27.46 34.61 55.86
CA SER A 24 28.16 33.72 54.95
C SER A 24 27.17 32.87 54.16
N SER A 25 27.60 32.43 52.97
CA SER A 25 27.21 31.18 52.28
C SER A 25 26.25 31.24 51.06
N SER A 26 26.65 30.43 50.08
CA SER A 26 25.90 29.87 48.94
C SER A 26 25.16 30.81 47.99
N VAL A 27 25.78 31.08 46.84
CA VAL A 27 25.08 31.46 45.61
C VAL A 27 24.38 30.23 45.05
N LEU A 28 23.21 29.91 45.62
CA LEU A 28 22.19 29.05 45.04
C LEU A 28 20.85 29.73 45.31
N SER A 29 20.61 30.82 44.58
CA SER A 29 19.33 31.52 44.63
C SER A 29 18.28 30.71 43.88
N THR A 30 17.38 30.17 44.68
CA THR A 30 16.04 29.70 44.37
C THR A 30 15.25 30.71 43.55
N GLU A 31 15.32 30.62 42.22
CA GLU A 31 14.22 31.09 41.39
C GLU A 31 13.29 29.91 41.12
N SER A 32 12.16 29.96 41.81
CA SER A 32 10.98 29.15 41.60
C SER A 32 10.62 29.13 40.11
N PHE A 33 10.75 27.97 39.48
CA PHE A 33 10.06 27.65 38.23
C PHE A 33 8.55 27.67 38.49
N THR A 34 7.96 28.87 38.47
CA THR A 34 6.53 29.00 38.26
C THR A 34 6.27 28.50 36.85
N GLY A 35 5.67 27.31 36.78
CA GLY A 35 5.28 26.68 35.53
C GLY A 35 4.38 27.62 34.75
N VAL A 36 4.95 28.30 33.75
CA VAL A 36 4.18 28.72 32.59
C VAL A 36 3.76 27.39 31.96
N GLU A 37 2.52 26.97 32.24
CA GLU A 37 1.88 25.90 31.48
C GLU A 37 2.17 26.18 30.01
N ALA A 38 2.89 25.26 29.36
CA ALA A 38 3.08 25.31 27.93
C ALA A 38 1.67 25.33 27.34
N LYS A 39 1.22 26.50 26.85
CA LYS A 39 -0.04 26.62 26.12
C LYS A 39 -0.03 25.52 25.09
N THR A 40 -0.87 24.51 25.29
CA THR A 40 -1.10 23.45 24.32
C THR A 40 -1.40 24.19 23.02
N PRO A 41 -0.60 24.00 21.95
CA PRO A 41 -0.91 24.65 20.69
C PRO A 41 -2.34 24.25 20.35
N VAL A 42 -3.26 25.22 20.40
CA VAL A 42 -4.64 25.06 19.96
C VAL A 42 -4.53 24.91 18.45
N ASN A 43 -4.28 23.68 18.01
CA ASN A 43 -4.35 23.34 16.60
C ASN A 43 -5.77 23.73 16.17
N PRO A 44 -5.94 24.64 15.21
CA PRO A 44 -7.27 25.02 14.77
C PRO A 44 -8.03 23.74 14.40
N PRO A 45 -9.30 23.61 14.81
CA PRO A 45 -10.04 22.38 14.61
C PRO A 45 -9.97 22.04 13.13
N ILE A 46 -9.37 20.89 12.85
CA ILE A 46 -9.27 20.38 11.49
C ILE A 46 -10.71 20.33 10.97
N LYS A 47 -11.04 21.07 9.90
CA LYS A 47 -12.35 21.01 9.22
C LYS A 47 -12.52 19.64 8.53
N ASP A 48 -12.46 18.58 9.30
CA ASP A 48 -12.37 17.18 8.88
C ASP A 48 -13.57 16.80 7.98
N GLU A 49 -14.74 17.37 8.28
CA GLU A 49 -15.94 17.23 7.47
C GLU A 49 -15.80 17.82 6.05
N LEU A 50 -15.10 18.96 5.91
CA LEU A 50 -14.83 19.55 4.59
C LEU A 50 -13.92 18.63 3.78
N PHE A 51 -12.83 18.11 4.36
CA PHE A 51 -11.93 17.17 3.68
C PHE A 51 -12.64 15.87 3.30
N ARG A 52 -13.55 15.39 4.15
CA ARG A 52 -14.43 14.26 3.82
C ARG A 52 -15.31 14.56 2.61
N LYS A 53 -15.96 15.72 2.55
CA LYS A 53 -16.80 16.11 1.41
C LYS A 53 -15.98 16.18 0.13
N ILE A 54 -14.83 16.85 0.17
CA ILE A 54 -13.92 16.95 -0.99
C ILE A 54 -13.45 15.57 -1.45
N PHE A 55 -13.07 14.70 -0.51
CA PHE A 55 -12.65 13.32 -0.82
C PHE A 55 -13.71 12.57 -1.63
N TRP A 56 -14.96 12.57 -1.18
CA TRP A 56 -16.02 11.83 -1.86
C TRP A 56 -16.47 12.48 -3.16
N VAL A 57 -16.44 13.82 -3.25
CA VAL A 57 -16.66 14.53 -4.51
C VAL A 57 -15.58 14.14 -5.53
N LEU A 58 -14.31 14.14 -5.12
CA LEU A 58 -13.21 13.74 -6.00
C LEU A 58 -13.33 12.26 -6.40
N ALA A 59 -13.67 11.37 -5.47
CA ALA A 59 -13.93 9.96 -5.78
C ALA A 59 -15.06 9.79 -6.81
N LEU A 60 -16.14 10.58 -6.71
CA LEU A 60 -17.23 10.58 -7.69
C LEU A 60 -16.78 11.11 -9.05
N VAL A 61 -15.98 12.19 -9.07
CA VAL A 61 -15.38 12.72 -10.30
C VAL A 61 -14.50 11.68 -10.97
N LEU A 62 -13.68 10.93 -10.21
CA LEU A 62 -12.86 9.86 -10.76
C LEU A 62 -13.70 8.70 -11.29
N LEU A 63 -14.75 8.30 -10.56
CA LEU A 63 -15.66 7.22 -10.94
C LEU A 63 -16.32 7.46 -12.30
N ILE A 64 -16.64 8.72 -12.62
CA ILE A 64 -17.27 9.11 -13.89
C ILE A 64 -16.21 9.48 -14.94
N GLY A 65 -15.21 10.27 -14.55
CA GLY A 65 -14.24 10.85 -15.46
C GLY A 65 -13.22 9.86 -16.01
N MET A 66 -12.75 8.89 -15.19
CA MET A 66 -11.75 7.93 -15.66
C MET A 66 -12.27 6.99 -16.75
N PRO A 67 -13.49 6.41 -16.66
CA PRO A 67 -14.05 5.63 -17.76
C PRO A 67 -14.27 6.41 -19.06
N ILE A 68 -14.63 7.70 -18.96
CA ILE A 68 -14.77 8.56 -20.14
C ILE A 68 -13.38 8.79 -20.77
N LEU A 69 -12.39 9.12 -19.94
CA LEU A 69 -11.04 9.41 -20.39
C LEU A 69 -10.34 8.17 -20.96
N SER A 70 -10.62 6.97 -20.43
CA SER A 70 -9.99 5.73 -20.88
C SER A 70 -10.32 5.39 -22.34
N THR A 71 -11.44 5.89 -22.88
CA THR A 71 -11.80 5.75 -24.31
C THR A 71 -10.81 6.43 -25.27
N GLN A 72 -9.96 7.34 -24.76
CA GLN A 72 -8.95 8.05 -25.54
C GLN A 72 -7.58 7.37 -25.50
N TYR A 73 -7.45 6.23 -24.82
CA TYR A 73 -6.18 5.53 -24.69
C TYR A 73 -5.97 4.52 -25.82
N GLY A 74 -4.72 4.42 -26.28
CA GLY A 74 -4.33 3.45 -27.29
C GLY A 74 -4.28 2.02 -26.75
N ILE A 75 -4.36 1.05 -27.67
CA ILE A 75 -4.25 -0.38 -27.37
C ILE A 75 -2.78 -0.75 -27.11
N THR A 76 -2.52 -1.42 -25.99
CA THR A 76 -1.19 -1.89 -25.60
C THR A 76 -0.90 -3.30 -26.11
N ALA A 77 0.38 -3.68 -26.11
CA ALA A 77 0.82 -5.00 -26.58
C ALA A 77 0.29 -6.18 -25.73
N ASP A 78 0.02 -5.94 -24.44
CA ASP A 78 -0.51 -6.96 -23.51
C ASP A 78 -1.98 -7.29 -23.79
N GLU A 79 -2.76 -6.29 -24.20
CA GLU A 79 -4.22 -6.43 -24.29
C GLU A 79 -4.67 -7.47 -25.31
N TRP A 80 -3.87 -7.72 -26.36
CA TRP A 80 -4.14 -8.77 -27.34
C TRP A 80 -4.19 -10.16 -26.68
N GLY A 81 -3.19 -10.48 -25.86
CA GLY A 81 -3.12 -11.76 -25.15
C GLY A 81 -4.22 -11.86 -24.10
N ASN A 82 -4.45 -10.79 -23.34
CA ASN A 82 -5.47 -10.74 -22.30
C ASN A 82 -6.90 -10.83 -22.85
N LYS A 83 -7.19 -10.15 -23.96
CA LYS A 83 -8.49 -10.23 -24.65
C LYS A 83 -8.79 -11.68 -25.04
N ALA A 84 -7.88 -12.30 -25.79
CA ALA A 84 -8.03 -13.68 -26.25
C ALA A 84 -8.16 -14.64 -25.06
N TYR A 85 -7.37 -14.47 -24.00
CA TYR A 85 -7.48 -15.31 -22.82
C TYR A 85 -8.85 -15.19 -22.12
N GLY A 86 -9.37 -13.97 -21.98
CA GLY A 86 -10.72 -13.73 -21.44
C GLY A 86 -11.82 -14.41 -22.27
N GLU A 87 -11.69 -14.38 -23.60
CA GLU A 87 -12.59 -15.08 -24.53
C GLU A 87 -12.55 -16.59 -24.36
N LEU A 88 -11.35 -17.17 -24.28
CA LEU A 88 -11.19 -18.61 -24.05
C LEU A 88 -11.72 -19.03 -22.68
N CYS A 89 -11.54 -18.21 -21.65
CA CYS A 89 -12.10 -18.50 -20.33
C CYS A 89 -13.63 -18.45 -20.35
N LEU A 90 -14.23 -17.46 -21.03
CA LEU A 90 -15.67 -17.40 -21.20
C LEU A 90 -16.21 -18.61 -21.96
N ASP A 91 -15.52 -19.02 -23.03
CA ASP A 91 -15.83 -20.22 -23.80
C ASP A 91 -15.79 -21.49 -22.91
N TYR A 92 -14.78 -21.63 -22.07
CA TYR A 92 -14.67 -22.74 -21.10
C TYR A 92 -15.89 -22.81 -20.17
N PHE A 93 -16.33 -21.69 -19.60
CA PHE A 93 -17.47 -21.69 -18.68
C PHE A 93 -18.82 -21.87 -19.38
N THR A 94 -19.00 -21.24 -20.53
CA THR A 94 -20.25 -21.35 -21.30
C THR A 94 -20.44 -22.72 -21.95
N SER A 95 -19.35 -23.43 -22.25
CA SER A 95 -19.37 -24.82 -22.69
C SER A 95 -19.31 -25.83 -21.54
N PHE A 96 -19.51 -25.42 -20.29
CA PHE A 96 -19.43 -26.28 -19.10
C PHE A 96 -18.14 -27.13 -19.00
N GLY A 97 -17.01 -26.61 -19.50
CA GLY A 97 -15.69 -27.25 -19.45
C GLY A 97 -15.31 -28.08 -20.68
N ASP A 98 -16.16 -28.15 -21.71
CA ASP A 98 -15.84 -28.86 -22.97
C ASP A 98 -14.68 -28.20 -23.75
N LYS A 99 -14.67 -26.86 -23.85
CA LYS A 99 -13.61 -26.08 -24.48
C LYS A 99 -12.46 -25.81 -23.52
N LYS A 100 -11.34 -26.52 -23.68
CA LYS A 100 -10.22 -26.58 -22.72
C LYS A 100 -9.03 -25.68 -23.07
N GLU A 101 -9.11 -24.89 -24.12
CA GLU A 101 -8.03 -24.05 -24.64
C GLU A 101 -7.51 -23.06 -23.59
N ALA A 102 -8.39 -22.54 -22.73
CA ALA A 102 -8.02 -21.66 -21.62
C ALA A 102 -7.02 -22.28 -20.63
N LEU A 103 -7.04 -23.61 -20.46
CA LEU A 103 -6.20 -24.31 -19.48
C LEU A 103 -4.71 -24.34 -19.87
N THR A 104 -4.40 -24.09 -21.14
CA THR A 104 -3.04 -24.19 -21.69
C THR A 104 -2.65 -22.97 -22.53
N TYR A 105 -3.48 -21.91 -22.52
CA TYR A 105 -3.28 -20.76 -23.38
C TYR A 105 -1.93 -20.06 -23.10
N ALA A 106 -1.05 -20.14 -24.10
CA ALA A 106 0.33 -19.68 -24.04
C ALA A 106 0.70 -18.93 -25.33
N PRO A 107 0.24 -17.68 -25.51
CA PRO A 107 0.51 -16.93 -26.73
C PRO A 107 2.02 -16.62 -26.88
N ARG A 108 2.46 -16.42 -28.13
CA ARG A 108 3.80 -15.90 -28.47
C ARG A 108 4.99 -16.68 -27.86
N GLY A 109 4.96 -18.02 -27.97
CA GLY A 109 6.15 -18.86 -27.82
C GLY A 109 6.78 -18.91 -26.42
N GLY A 110 6.05 -18.51 -25.37
CA GLY A 110 6.52 -18.59 -23.99
C GLY A 110 5.69 -17.87 -22.94
N GLU A 111 4.67 -17.07 -23.32
CA GLU A 111 3.77 -16.49 -22.31
C GLU A 111 2.96 -17.61 -21.65
N VAL A 112 2.71 -17.52 -20.36
CA VAL A 112 1.95 -18.51 -19.59
C VAL A 112 0.63 -17.91 -19.13
N MET A 113 -0.21 -17.49 -20.08
CA MET A 113 -1.44 -16.75 -19.75
C MET A 113 -2.41 -17.55 -18.90
N TYR A 114 -2.45 -18.88 -19.05
CA TYR A 114 -3.22 -19.77 -18.16
C TYR A 114 -2.80 -19.67 -16.67
N CYS A 115 -1.59 -19.17 -16.36
CA CYS A 115 -1.13 -18.91 -14.98
C CYS A 115 -1.60 -17.55 -14.42
N TYR A 116 -2.34 -16.75 -15.18
CA TYR A 116 -2.94 -15.50 -14.73
C TYR A 116 -4.41 -15.71 -14.39
N GLY A 117 -4.87 -15.00 -13.35
CA GLY A 117 -6.30 -14.91 -13.06
C GLY A 117 -6.99 -14.07 -14.15
N PRO A 118 -8.02 -14.58 -14.83
CA PRO A 118 -8.65 -13.90 -15.95
C PRO A 118 -9.87 -13.07 -15.54
N THR A 119 -10.13 -12.84 -14.24
CA THR A 119 -11.44 -12.34 -13.76
C THR A 119 -11.93 -11.12 -14.53
N LEU A 120 -11.10 -10.09 -14.65
CA LEU A 120 -11.50 -8.87 -15.37
C LEU A 120 -11.58 -9.09 -16.89
N ASP A 121 -10.69 -9.92 -17.45
CA ASP A 121 -10.66 -10.25 -18.88
C ASP A 121 -11.92 -11.04 -19.30
N LEU A 122 -12.33 -12.02 -18.50
CA LEU A 122 -13.56 -12.80 -18.69
C LEU A 122 -14.79 -11.93 -18.55
N ILE A 123 -14.88 -11.09 -17.51
CA ILE A 123 -16.02 -10.18 -17.32
C ILE A 123 -16.13 -9.22 -18.51
N SER A 124 -15.00 -8.69 -18.98
CA SER A 124 -14.96 -7.85 -20.18
C SER A 124 -15.50 -8.61 -21.39
N ALA A 125 -15.03 -9.86 -21.60
CA ALA A 125 -15.46 -10.72 -22.69
C ALA A 125 -16.96 -11.01 -22.66
N ALA A 126 -17.52 -11.30 -21.49
CA ALA A 126 -18.95 -11.52 -21.32
C ALA A 126 -19.75 -10.27 -21.73
N ILE A 127 -19.29 -9.08 -21.34
CA ILE A 127 -19.96 -7.82 -21.66
C ILE A 127 -19.90 -7.55 -23.17
N TYR A 128 -18.70 -7.45 -23.77
CA TYR A 128 -18.62 -7.03 -25.18
C TYR A 128 -19.17 -8.08 -26.16
N ARG A 129 -19.12 -9.38 -25.83
CA ARG A 129 -19.77 -10.40 -26.66
C ARG A 129 -21.30 -10.38 -26.57
N THR A 130 -21.84 -9.97 -25.43
CA THR A 130 -23.30 -9.84 -25.24
C THR A 130 -23.84 -8.56 -25.86
N THR A 131 -23.11 -7.44 -25.73
CA THR A 131 -23.57 -6.13 -26.20
C THR A 131 -23.17 -5.82 -27.64
N GLY A 132 -22.18 -6.53 -28.21
CA GLY A 132 -21.58 -6.20 -29.50
C GLY A 132 -20.70 -4.94 -29.48
N ALA A 133 -20.37 -4.42 -28.29
CA ALA A 133 -19.51 -3.25 -28.13
C ALA A 133 -18.06 -3.54 -28.52
N ASP A 134 -17.27 -2.49 -28.76
CA ASP A 134 -15.84 -2.63 -29.00
C ASP A 134 -15.14 -3.27 -27.77
N PRO A 135 -14.37 -4.36 -27.96
CA PRO A 135 -13.72 -5.05 -26.86
C PRO A 135 -12.75 -4.18 -26.07
N TYR A 136 -11.99 -3.31 -26.72
CA TYR A 136 -10.97 -2.48 -26.06
C TYR A 136 -11.62 -1.34 -25.29
N LEU A 137 -12.67 -0.73 -25.82
CA LEU A 137 -13.49 0.25 -25.11
C LEU A 137 -13.99 -0.29 -23.76
N ILE A 138 -14.63 -1.47 -23.76
CA ILE A 138 -15.16 -2.09 -22.54
C ILE A 138 -14.03 -2.40 -21.55
N ARG A 139 -12.91 -2.94 -22.05
CA ARG A 139 -11.74 -3.27 -21.22
C ARG A 139 -11.13 -2.02 -20.59
N HIS A 140 -10.94 -0.96 -21.35
CA HIS A 140 -10.39 0.32 -20.88
C HIS A 140 -11.30 0.96 -19.83
N MET A 141 -12.62 0.93 -20.01
CA MET A 141 -13.58 1.39 -19.01
C MET A 141 -13.46 0.58 -17.72
N LEU A 142 -13.46 -0.76 -17.79
CA LEU A 142 -13.35 -1.61 -16.61
C LEU A 142 -12.01 -1.50 -15.89
N LEU A 143 -10.90 -1.35 -16.63
CA LEU A 143 -9.58 -1.12 -16.06
C LEU A 143 -9.49 0.23 -15.35
N SER A 144 -10.09 1.27 -15.94
CA SER A 144 -10.13 2.58 -15.31
C SER A 144 -10.85 2.56 -13.96
N LEU A 145 -11.88 1.71 -13.80
CA LEU A 145 -12.56 1.50 -12.51
C LEU A 145 -11.66 0.81 -11.48
N MET A 146 -10.76 -0.08 -11.90
CA MET A 146 -9.71 -0.61 -11.02
C MET A 146 -8.74 0.50 -10.58
N GLY A 147 -8.40 1.43 -11.48
CA GLY A 147 -7.66 2.64 -11.14
C GLY A 147 -8.36 3.53 -10.11
N VAL A 148 -9.67 3.78 -10.28
CA VAL A 148 -10.50 4.49 -9.29
C VAL A 148 -10.42 3.80 -7.94
N LEU A 149 -10.52 2.46 -7.92
CA LEU A 149 -10.41 1.67 -6.70
C LEU A 149 -9.03 1.84 -6.03
N ILE A 150 -7.93 1.86 -6.80
CA ILE A 150 -6.60 2.16 -6.26
C ILE A 150 -6.60 3.52 -5.57
N PHE A 151 -7.03 4.59 -6.24
CA PHE A 151 -6.96 5.94 -5.69
C PHE A 151 -7.82 6.11 -4.43
N VAL A 152 -9.04 5.60 -4.45
CA VAL A 152 -9.94 5.67 -3.31
C VAL A 152 -9.43 4.83 -2.14
N ALA A 153 -8.98 3.59 -2.38
CA ALA A 153 -8.47 2.72 -1.32
C ALA A 153 -7.13 3.23 -0.74
N THR A 154 -6.27 3.84 -1.56
CA THR A 154 -5.05 4.54 -1.08
C THR A 154 -5.41 5.68 -0.16
N GLY A 155 -6.38 6.50 -0.56
CA GLY A 155 -6.89 7.58 0.26
C GLY A 155 -7.55 7.11 1.56
N LEU A 156 -8.34 6.05 1.52
CA LEU A 156 -8.92 5.45 2.73
C LEU A 156 -7.83 4.87 3.63
N THR A 157 -6.79 4.26 3.07
CA THR A 157 -5.62 3.77 3.82
C THR A 157 -4.91 4.93 4.52
N GLY A 158 -4.62 6.03 3.81
CA GLY A 158 -4.06 7.25 4.40
C GLY A 158 -4.92 7.83 5.53
N ARG A 159 -6.25 7.79 5.39
CA ARG A 159 -7.19 8.17 6.46
C ARG A 159 -7.06 7.25 7.68
N LEU A 160 -7.01 5.93 7.48
CA LEU A 160 -6.92 4.95 8.57
C LEU A 160 -5.60 5.08 9.34
N LEU A 161 -4.51 5.44 8.66
CA LEU A 161 -3.20 5.66 9.27
C LEU A 161 -3.10 7.02 9.98
N GLY A 162 -3.55 8.10 9.32
CA GLY A 162 -3.48 9.46 9.85
C GLY A 162 -4.59 9.83 10.83
N GLY A 163 -5.66 9.02 10.91
CA GLY A 163 -6.80 9.25 11.80
C GLY A 163 -7.72 10.41 11.39
N ASN A 164 -7.51 11.03 10.22
CA ASN A 164 -8.26 12.19 9.75
C ASN A 164 -8.41 12.19 8.21
N TRP A 165 -9.42 12.89 7.69
CA TRP A 165 -9.71 12.96 6.26
C TRP A 165 -8.71 13.82 5.48
N ARG A 166 -7.95 14.72 6.13
CA ARG A 166 -6.87 15.45 5.45
C ARG A 166 -5.81 14.49 4.92
N ALA A 167 -5.33 13.58 5.77
CA ALA A 167 -4.35 12.57 5.40
C ALA A 167 -4.88 11.68 4.26
N GLY A 168 -6.15 11.29 4.33
CA GLY A 168 -6.76 10.48 3.26
C GLY A 168 -6.92 11.22 1.94
N LEU A 169 -7.30 12.49 1.98
CA LEU A 169 -7.39 13.32 0.77
C LEU A 169 -6.00 13.52 0.14
N LEU A 170 -4.98 13.82 0.95
CA LEU A 170 -3.61 13.99 0.45
C LEU A 170 -3.07 12.71 -0.18
N ALA A 171 -3.30 11.55 0.46
CA ALA A 171 -2.90 10.26 -0.10
C ALA A 171 -3.59 9.97 -1.45
N LEU A 172 -4.89 10.26 -1.56
CA LEU A 172 -5.62 10.13 -2.84
C LEU A 172 -5.04 11.07 -3.90
N ILE A 173 -4.84 12.35 -3.59
CA ILE A 173 -4.29 13.35 -4.52
C ILE A 173 -2.90 12.93 -5.00
N PHE A 174 -2.01 12.51 -4.09
CA PHE A 174 -0.65 12.09 -4.45
C PHE A 174 -0.64 10.82 -5.31
N ALA A 175 -1.56 9.88 -5.07
CA ALA A 175 -1.71 8.71 -5.92
C ALA A 175 -2.26 9.10 -7.31
N LEU A 176 -3.30 9.95 -7.34
CA LEU A 176 -3.95 10.42 -8.56
C LEU A 176 -2.98 11.14 -9.50
N PHE A 177 -2.15 12.03 -8.95
CA PHE A 177 -1.17 12.79 -9.73
C PHE A 177 0.13 12.02 -10.01
N SER A 178 0.19 10.71 -9.73
CA SER A 178 1.28 9.85 -10.16
C SER A 178 1.08 9.46 -11.63
N PRO A 179 1.85 10.02 -12.58
CA PRO A 179 1.53 9.90 -14.01
C PRO A 179 1.54 8.46 -14.49
N ARG A 180 2.45 7.64 -13.96
CA ARG A 180 2.54 6.23 -14.32
C ARG A 180 1.34 5.44 -13.81
N LEU A 181 0.97 5.63 -12.54
CA LEU A 181 -0.18 4.95 -11.96
C LEU A 181 -1.48 5.37 -12.66
N PHE A 182 -1.62 6.66 -12.97
CA PHE A 182 -2.78 7.19 -13.69
C PHE A 182 -2.85 6.70 -15.14
N GLY A 183 -1.75 6.75 -15.89
CA GLY A 183 -1.71 6.29 -17.27
C GLY A 183 -1.95 4.80 -17.40
N ASP A 184 -1.26 3.99 -16.58
CA ASP A 184 -1.44 2.53 -16.57
C ASP A 184 -2.89 2.15 -16.20
N SER A 185 -3.56 2.95 -15.36
CA SER A 185 -4.95 2.69 -14.94
C SER A 185 -5.95 2.60 -16.09
N MET A 186 -5.61 3.09 -17.28
CA MET A 186 -6.55 3.13 -18.41
C MET A 186 -6.50 1.88 -19.29
N ASN A 187 -5.33 1.23 -19.41
CA ASN A 187 -5.14 0.16 -20.40
C ASN A 187 -4.12 -0.93 -19.99
N ASN A 188 -3.60 -0.94 -18.75
CA ASN A 188 -2.73 -2.02 -18.25
C ASN A 188 -3.57 -3.13 -17.57
N PRO A 189 -3.78 -4.29 -18.22
CA PRO A 189 -4.76 -5.28 -17.76
C PRO A 189 -4.37 -6.03 -16.48
N LYS A 190 -3.07 -6.21 -16.25
CA LYS A 190 -2.55 -7.12 -15.21
C LYS A 190 -2.19 -6.35 -13.94
N ASP A 191 -1.37 -5.31 -14.08
CA ASP A 191 -0.68 -4.71 -12.93
C ASP A 191 -1.63 -3.82 -12.10
N ILE A 192 -2.56 -3.12 -12.77
CA ILE A 192 -3.52 -2.23 -12.12
C ILE A 192 -4.61 -3.02 -11.41
N THR A 193 -5.18 -4.04 -12.05
CA THR A 193 -6.16 -4.93 -11.41
C THR A 193 -5.56 -5.56 -10.15
N PHE A 194 -4.30 -6.00 -10.24
CA PHE A 194 -3.60 -6.55 -9.08
C PHE A 194 -3.37 -5.50 -7.99
N ALA A 195 -2.88 -4.30 -8.35
CA ALA A 195 -2.67 -3.21 -7.41
C ALA A 195 -3.97 -2.79 -6.70
N ALA A 196 -5.10 -2.76 -7.42
CA ALA A 196 -6.42 -2.43 -6.88
C ALA A 196 -6.86 -3.43 -5.80
N GLY A 197 -6.76 -4.73 -6.09
CA GLY A 197 -7.02 -5.78 -5.10
C GLY A 197 -6.07 -5.69 -3.90
N TYR A 198 -4.78 -5.45 -4.16
CA TYR A 198 -3.73 -5.36 -3.15
C TYR A 198 -3.99 -4.24 -2.12
N ILE A 199 -4.18 -3.00 -2.58
CA ILE A 199 -4.41 -1.87 -1.68
C ILE A 199 -5.79 -1.96 -0.99
N LEU A 200 -6.81 -2.52 -1.67
CA LEU A 200 -8.11 -2.76 -1.05
C LEU A 200 -7.99 -3.77 0.10
N THR A 201 -7.25 -4.87 -0.08
CA THR A 201 -6.98 -5.83 1.00
C THR A 201 -6.23 -5.18 2.15
N ILE A 202 -5.20 -4.36 1.88
CA ILE A 202 -4.45 -3.67 2.93
C ILE A 202 -5.35 -2.70 3.70
N CYS A 203 -6.14 -1.89 2.99
CA CYS A 203 -7.11 -0.98 3.60
C CYS A 203 -8.09 -1.75 4.51
N ALA A 204 -8.65 -2.86 4.01
CA ALA A 204 -9.56 -3.71 4.77
C ALA A 204 -8.85 -4.36 5.96
N LEU A 205 -7.61 -4.83 5.81
CA LEU A 205 -6.83 -5.47 6.87
C LEU A 205 -6.50 -4.50 8.00
N ILE A 206 -6.06 -3.28 7.69
CA ILE A 206 -5.83 -2.23 8.70
C ILE A 206 -7.12 -1.97 9.47
N LYS A 207 -8.25 -1.82 8.76
CA LYS A 207 -9.56 -1.62 9.39
C LYS A 207 -9.97 -2.82 10.25
N PHE A 208 -9.70 -4.03 9.79
CA PHE A 208 -10.04 -5.28 10.50
C PHE A 208 -9.30 -5.34 11.84
N ILE A 209 -8.01 -5.00 11.82
CA ILE A 209 -7.17 -4.94 13.02
C ILE A 209 -7.64 -3.82 13.98
N GLN A 210 -8.04 -2.66 13.45
CA GLN A 210 -8.60 -1.57 14.25
C GLN A 210 -9.91 -1.97 14.97
N GLU A 211 -10.69 -2.87 14.37
CA GLU A 211 -11.96 -3.37 14.92
C GLU A 211 -11.80 -4.56 15.87
N LEU A 212 -10.59 -5.11 16.04
CA LEU A 212 -10.35 -6.19 17.00
C LEU A 212 -10.69 -5.73 18.43
N PRO A 213 -11.39 -6.58 19.22
CA PRO A 213 -11.65 -8.00 18.99
C PRO A 213 -12.99 -8.32 18.28
N GLN A 214 -13.72 -7.32 17.78
CA GLN A 214 -15.01 -7.50 17.12
C GLN A 214 -15.00 -6.95 15.69
N PRO A 215 -14.26 -7.59 14.76
CA PRO A 215 -14.21 -7.16 13.36
C PRO A 215 -15.61 -7.15 12.75
N SER A 216 -15.91 -6.18 11.90
CA SER A 216 -17.23 -6.06 11.28
C SER A 216 -17.34 -6.91 10.01
N TRP A 217 -18.55 -7.36 9.69
CA TRP A 217 -18.81 -8.09 8.43
C TRP A 217 -18.53 -7.23 7.19
N LYS A 218 -18.72 -5.91 7.28
CA LYS A 218 -18.39 -4.98 6.19
C LYS A 218 -16.89 -5.07 5.85
N THR A 219 -16.04 -5.04 6.87
CA THR A 219 -14.59 -5.17 6.70
C THR A 219 -14.20 -6.56 6.20
N THR A 220 -14.83 -7.61 6.70
CA THR A 220 -14.64 -8.98 6.18
C THR A 220 -14.95 -9.08 4.69
N LEU A 221 -16.09 -8.52 4.25
CA LEU A 221 -16.49 -8.52 2.84
C LEU A 221 -15.54 -7.69 1.96
N LEU A 222 -15.04 -6.56 2.45
CA LEU A 222 -14.02 -5.77 1.75
C LEU A 222 -12.70 -6.55 1.60
N ALA A 223 -12.29 -7.32 2.62
CA ALA A 223 -11.12 -8.18 2.53
C ALA A 223 -11.31 -9.30 1.49
N ILE A 224 -12.50 -9.92 1.46
CA ILE A 224 -12.87 -10.92 0.43
C ILE A 224 -12.76 -10.30 -0.97
N ALA A 225 -13.35 -9.12 -1.17
CA ALA A 225 -13.31 -8.42 -2.46
C ALA A 225 -11.87 -8.09 -2.88
N GLY A 226 -11.05 -7.54 -1.98
CA GLY A 226 -9.65 -7.22 -2.28
C GLY A 226 -8.82 -8.45 -2.64
N ILE A 227 -8.92 -9.53 -1.84
CA ILE A 227 -8.22 -10.79 -2.12
C ILE A 227 -8.71 -11.38 -3.44
N GLY A 228 -10.02 -11.37 -3.69
CA GLY A 228 -10.62 -11.89 -4.91
C GLY A 228 -10.17 -11.15 -6.17
N ILE A 229 -10.12 -9.81 -6.13
CA ILE A 229 -9.60 -9.00 -7.24
C ILE A 229 -8.09 -9.24 -7.45
N GLY A 230 -7.32 -9.29 -6.36
CA GLY A 230 -5.86 -9.51 -6.42
C GLY A 230 -5.51 -10.89 -6.97
N LEU A 231 -5.99 -11.96 -6.34
CA LEU A 231 -5.74 -13.33 -6.78
C LEU A 231 -6.39 -13.63 -8.14
N GLY A 232 -7.58 -13.07 -8.40
CA GLY A 232 -8.29 -13.19 -9.66
C GLY A 232 -7.67 -12.41 -10.83
N SER A 233 -6.58 -11.68 -10.59
CA SER A 233 -5.76 -11.07 -11.65
C SER A 233 -4.38 -11.71 -11.77
N ARG A 234 -3.69 -11.99 -10.64
CA ARG A 234 -2.34 -12.58 -10.66
C ARG A 234 -2.12 -13.55 -9.50
N ALA A 235 -1.42 -14.67 -9.76
CA ALA A 235 -1.09 -15.68 -8.75
C ALA A 235 -0.32 -15.16 -7.51
N PRO A 236 0.58 -14.15 -7.61
CA PRO A 236 1.13 -13.45 -6.43
C PRO A 236 0.10 -12.94 -5.42
N GLY A 237 -1.17 -12.79 -5.81
CA GLY A 237 -2.28 -12.51 -4.89
C GLY A 237 -2.49 -13.56 -3.80
N LEU A 238 -1.89 -14.75 -3.89
CA LEU A 238 -1.83 -15.71 -2.78
C LEU A 238 -1.20 -15.11 -1.52
N ALA A 239 -0.29 -14.14 -1.65
CA ALA A 239 0.25 -13.43 -0.50
C ALA A 239 -0.84 -12.70 0.32
N LEU A 240 -1.87 -12.16 -0.34
CA LEU A 240 -2.98 -11.47 0.32
C LEU A 240 -3.81 -12.42 1.19
N VAL A 241 -3.97 -13.67 0.75
CA VAL A 241 -4.63 -14.75 1.50
C VAL A 241 -3.84 -15.05 2.78
N ALA A 242 -2.51 -15.03 2.72
CA ALA A 242 -1.65 -15.25 3.89
C ALA A 242 -1.58 -14.04 4.84
N TYR A 243 -1.62 -12.81 4.30
CA TYR A 243 -1.47 -11.59 5.09
C TYR A 243 -2.59 -11.40 6.12
N VAL A 244 -3.85 -11.70 5.76
CA VAL A 244 -4.98 -11.53 6.68
C VAL A 244 -4.82 -12.35 7.97
N PRO A 245 -4.71 -13.69 7.92
CA PRO A 245 -4.53 -14.48 9.14
C PRO A 245 -3.20 -14.19 9.84
N PHE A 246 -2.13 -13.89 9.09
CA PHE A 246 -0.84 -13.56 9.67
C PHE A 246 -0.91 -12.29 10.54
N PHE A 247 -1.36 -11.16 10.00
CA PHE A 247 -1.39 -9.91 10.75
C PHE A 247 -2.47 -9.90 11.84
N VAL A 248 -3.60 -10.58 11.64
CA VAL A 248 -4.59 -10.78 12.70
C VAL A 248 -3.98 -11.61 13.84
N GLY A 249 -3.28 -12.70 13.51
CA GLY A 249 -2.58 -13.54 14.49
C GLY A 249 -1.53 -12.77 15.29
N VAL A 250 -0.70 -11.97 14.61
CA VAL A 250 0.27 -11.08 15.26
C VAL A 250 -0.43 -10.13 16.25
N GLU A 251 -1.52 -9.49 15.85
CA GLU A 251 -2.24 -8.58 16.75
C GLU A 251 -2.89 -9.30 17.93
N VAL A 252 -3.48 -10.47 17.71
CA VAL A 252 -4.06 -11.29 18.79
C VAL A 252 -2.99 -11.77 19.79
N LEU A 253 -1.79 -12.11 19.31
CA LEU A 253 -0.72 -12.64 20.18
C LEU A 253 0.05 -11.54 20.92
N PHE A 254 0.30 -10.39 20.29
CA PHE A 254 1.19 -9.35 20.81
C PHE A 254 0.46 -8.12 21.38
N ARG A 255 -0.84 -7.92 21.09
CA ARG A 255 -1.64 -6.87 21.74
C ARG A 255 -2.28 -7.40 23.02
N LYS A 256 -1.67 -7.12 24.18
CA LYS A 256 -2.15 -7.61 25.50
C LYS A 256 -3.67 -7.47 25.69
N GLN A 257 -4.25 -6.30 25.38
CA GLN A 257 -5.69 -6.08 25.54
C GLN A 257 -6.54 -6.96 24.62
N VAL A 258 -6.16 -7.09 23.34
CA VAL A 258 -6.90 -7.95 22.39
C VAL A 258 -6.69 -9.42 22.74
N ARG A 259 -5.48 -9.82 23.12
CA ARG A 259 -5.19 -11.18 23.58
C ARG A 259 -6.09 -11.59 24.73
N GLN A 260 -6.17 -10.74 25.76
CA GLN A 260 -7.01 -10.99 26.93
C GLN A 260 -8.50 -11.07 26.55
N ALA A 261 -8.97 -10.18 25.67
CA ALA A 261 -10.36 -10.21 25.22
C ALA A 261 -10.69 -11.44 24.36
N VAL A 262 -9.78 -11.84 23.46
CA VAL A 262 -9.97 -12.96 22.53
C VAL A 262 -9.88 -14.31 23.24
N PHE A 263 -8.89 -14.52 24.12
CA PHE A 263 -8.73 -15.79 24.83
C PHE A 263 -9.51 -15.84 26.16
N GLY A 264 -10.01 -14.70 26.65
CA GLY A 264 -10.86 -14.65 27.83
C GLY A 264 -12.33 -15.03 27.58
N ASP A 265 -12.77 -15.03 26.31
CA ASP A 265 -14.14 -15.37 25.93
C ASP A 265 -14.17 -16.22 24.65
N SER A 266 -14.72 -17.44 24.76
CA SER A 266 -14.85 -18.38 23.64
C SER A 266 -15.70 -17.82 22.50
N ALA A 267 -16.71 -16.99 22.78
CA ALA A 267 -17.55 -16.38 21.75
C ALA A 267 -16.76 -15.37 20.92
N VAL A 268 -15.90 -14.57 21.58
CA VAL A 268 -15.02 -13.61 20.90
C VAL A 268 -13.98 -14.33 20.06
N LEU A 269 -13.35 -15.38 20.58
CA LEU A 269 -12.43 -16.23 19.81
C LEU A 269 -13.10 -16.79 18.56
N LYS A 270 -14.29 -17.39 18.70
CA LYS A 270 -15.04 -17.94 17.56
C LYS A 270 -15.38 -16.87 16.54
N ASN A 271 -15.78 -15.66 16.97
CA ASN A 271 -16.08 -14.56 16.06
C ASN A 271 -14.85 -14.07 15.29
N VAL A 272 -13.70 -13.89 15.95
CA VAL A 272 -12.44 -13.51 15.29
C VAL A 272 -11.97 -14.60 14.33
N ALA A 273 -11.97 -15.86 14.77
CA ALA A 273 -11.57 -17.00 13.95
C ALA A 273 -12.49 -17.16 12.73
N LEU A 274 -13.81 -17.08 12.92
CA LEU A 274 -14.79 -17.16 11.84
C LEU A 274 -14.57 -16.05 10.82
N LYS A 275 -14.48 -14.78 11.24
CA LYS A 275 -14.36 -13.66 10.30
C LYS A 275 -13.01 -13.62 9.59
N THR A 276 -11.94 -14.06 10.27
CA THR A 276 -10.62 -14.21 9.64
C THR A 276 -10.64 -15.37 8.63
N GLY A 277 -11.23 -16.50 9.00
CA GLY A 277 -11.39 -17.67 8.13
C GLY A 277 -12.26 -17.36 6.91
N VAL A 278 -13.40 -16.68 7.09
CA VAL A 278 -14.29 -16.26 6.01
C VAL A 278 -13.64 -15.22 5.10
N ALA A 279 -12.89 -14.25 5.65
CA ALA A 279 -12.12 -13.32 4.83
C ALA A 279 -11.10 -14.05 3.94
N THR A 280 -10.37 -14.99 4.54
CA THR A 280 -9.28 -15.75 3.89
C THR A 280 -9.81 -16.72 2.85
N LEU A 281 -10.70 -17.63 3.25
CA LEU A 281 -11.26 -18.66 2.38
C LEU A 281 -12.22 -18.06 1.35
N GLY A 282 -13.08 -17.13 1.76
CA GLY A 282 -13.97 -16.43 0.84
C GLY A 282 -13.21 -15.63 -0.21
N GLY A 283 -12.15 -14.93 0.19
CA GLY A 283 -11.27 -14.21 -0.73
C GLY A 283 -10.55 -15.14 -1.71
N TYR A 284 -10.04 -16.27 -1.22
CA TYR A 284 -9.42 -17.29 -2.04
C TYR A 284 -10.37 -17.86 -3.10
N LEU A 285 -11.55 -18.31 -2.66
CA LEU A 285 -12.58 -18.88 -3.52
C LEU A 285 -13.05 -17.87 -4.57
N LEU A 286 -13.26 -16.61 -4.17
CA LEU A 286 -13.60 -15.54 -5.10
C LEU A 286 -12.48 -15.30 -6.12
N GLY A 287 -11.22 -15.36 -5.70
CA GLY A 287 -10.06 -15.17 -6.56
C GLY A 287 -9.89 -16.25 -7.63
N ILE A 288 -10.25 -17.51 -7.31
CA ILE A 288 -10.15 -18.61 -8.29
C ILE A 288 -11.46 -18.83 -9.07
N LEU A 289 -12.55 -18.17 -8.69
CA LEU A 289 -13.91 -18.41 -9.21
C LEU A 289 -13.99 -18.40 -10.74
N PHE A 290 -13.26 -17.51 -11.39
CA PHE A 290 -13.26 -17.34 -12.84
C PHE A 290 -12.00 -17.84 -13.51
N TRP A 291 -11.16 -18.62 -12.81
CA TRP A 291 -9.85 -19.05 -13.31
C TRP A 291 -9.83 -20.55 -13.62
N PRO A 292 -10.04 -20.97 -14.88
CA PRO A 292 -10.17 -22.38 -15.25
C PRO A 292 -8.99 -23.24 -14.80
N PHE A 293 -7.76 -22.75 -15.00
CA PHE A 293 -6.55 -23.47 -14.57
C PHE A 293 -6.53 -23.68 -13.05
N ALA A 294 -6.83 -22.65 -12.25
CA ALA A 294 -6.93 -22.82 -10.80
C ALA A 294 -8.05 -23.79 -10.40
N LEU A 295 -9.24 -23.70 -11.00
CA LEU A 295 -10.37 -24.57 -10.67
C LEU A 295 -10.11 -26.06 -11.00
N SER A 296 -9.32 -26.36 -12.02
CA SER A 296 -9.00 -27.76 -12.37
C SER A 296 -8.19 -28.48 -11.27
N ASN A 297 -7.42 -27.74 -10.46
CA ASN A 297 -6.85 -28.23 -9.21
C ASN A 297 -6.72 -27.06 -8.22
N PRO A 298 -7.75 -26.81 -7.40
CA PRO A 298 -7.88 -25.60 -6.59
C PRO A 298 -6.81 -25.42 -5.54
N LEU A 299 -5.95 -26.39 -5.25
CA LEU A 299 -4.85 -26.24 -4.28
C LEU A 299 -3.49 -26.19 -4.98
N LYS A 300 -3.26 -27.10 -5.93
CA LYS A 300 -1.95 -27.25 -6.59
C LYS A 300 -1.71 -26.19 -7.66
N ASN A 301 -2.72 -25.85 -8.46
CA ASN A 301 -2.53 -25.03 -9.65
C ASN A 301 -2.27 -23.55 -9.32
N PRO A 302 -2.91 -22.93 -8.32
CA PRO A 302 -2.53 -21.59 -7.88
C PRO A 302 -1.08 -21.49 -7.39
N LEU A 303 -0.59 -22.51 -6.66
CA LEU A 303 0.81 -22.60 -6.23
C LEU A 303 1.76 -22.79 -7.42
N THR A 304 1.38 -23.65 -8.37
CA THR A 304 2.13 -23.87 -9.61
C THR A 304 2.21 -22.57 -10.42
N ALA A 305 1.11 -21.83 -10.53
CA ALA A 305 1.08 -20.54 -11.21
C ALA A 305 1.97 -19.50 -10.50
N LEU A 306 1.98 -19.46 -9.17
CA LEU A 306 2.88 -18.59 -8.40
C LEU A 306 4.35 -18.92 -8.69
N GLU A 307 4.71 -20.21 -8.68
CA GLU A 307 6.07 -20.65 -8.96
C GLU A 307 6.50 -20.31 -10.39
N THR A 308 5.65 -20.61 -11.39
CA THR A 308 5.90 -20.29 -12.81
C THR A 308 6.05 -18.78 -13.02
N LEU A 309 5.22 -17.96 -12.37
CA LEU A 309 5.32 -16.49 -12.50
C LEU A 309 6.51 -15.90 -11.73
N THR A 310 6.97 -16.55 -10.67
CA THR A 310 8.19 -16.17 -9.94
C THR A 310 9.43 -16.46 -10.77
N ASN A 311 9.46 -17.63 -11.42
CA ASN A 311 10.52 -18.12 -12.31
C ASN A 311 10.10 -17.98 -13.78
N PHE A 312 9.75 -16.76 -14.18
CA PHE A 312 9.12 -16.52 -15.48
C PHE A 312 9.96 -17.11 -16.63
N PRO A 313 9.36 -17.93 -17.53
CA PRO A 313 10.11 -18.74 -18.49
C PRO A 313 10.72 -17.92 -19.64
N ILE A 314 10.31 -16.67 -19.81
CA ILE A 314 10.81 -15.79 -20.86
C ILE A 314 11.81 -14.78 -20.28
N SER A 315 12.94 -14.63 -20.96
CA SER A 315 13.88 -13.53 -20.71
C SER A 315 13.78 -12.47 -21.80
N ILE A 316 13.41 -11.25 -21.41
CA ILE A 316 13.20 -10.10 -22.30
C ILE A 316 14.37 -9.13 -22.13
N LYS A 317 14.92 -8.61 -23.23
CA LYS A 317 15.92 -7.53 -23.16
C LYS A 317 15.23 -6.21 -22.85
N THR A 318 15.60 -5.56 -21.76
CA THR A 318 15.13 -4.24 -21.37
C THR A 318 16.29 -3.24 -21.38
N LEU A 319 16.02 -1.98 -21.76
CA LEU A 319 17.02 -0.93 -21.75
C LEU A 319 17.19 -0.41 -20.32
N PHE A 320 18.36 -0.57 -19.74
CA PHE A 320 18.70 -0.05 -18.41
C PHE A 320 20.12 0.51 -18.42
N GLU A 321 20.29 1.72 -17.88
CA GLU A 321 21.59 2.41 -17.82
C GLU A 321 22.32 2.49 -19.18
N GLY A 322 21.56 2.71 -20.26
CA GLY A 322 22.11 2.80 -21.61
C GLY A 322 22.46 1.46 -22.27
N THR A 323 22.21 0.33 -21.60
CA THR A 323 22.51 -1.02 -22.13
C THR A 323 21.26 -1.91 -22.18
N LYS A 324 21.24 -2.87 -23.11
CA LYS A 324 20.15 -3.87 -23.19
C LYS A 324 20.50 -5.05 -22.31
N ILE A 325 19.85 -5.16 -21.15
CA ILE A 325 20.07 -6.21 -20.15
C ILE A 325 18.88 -7.18 -20.18
N TYR A 326 19.15 -8.47 -19.99
CA TYR A 326 18.09 -9.47 -19.84
C TYR A 326 17.31 -9.27 -18.55
N SER A 327 15.98 -9.45 -18.60
CA SER A 327 15.06 -9.25 -17.48
C SER A 327 15.36 -10.14 -16.26
N THR A 328 16.05 -11.26 -16.48
CA THR A 328 16.51 -12.22 -15.48
C THR A 328 17.89 -11.89 -14.90
N SER A 329 18.56 -10.86 -15.40
CA SER A 329 19.93 -10.48 -15.02
C SER A 329 20.02 -9.03 -14.55
N LEU A 330 18.90 -8.46 -14.14
CA LEU A 330 18.85 -7.08 -13.65
C LEU A 330 19.41 -6.98 -12.23
N PRO A 331 20.09 -5.87 -11.90
CA PRO A 331 20.59 -5.66 -10.55
C PRO A 331 19.43 -5.41 -9.57
N TRP A 332 19.65 -5.70 -8.29
CA TRP A 332 18.65 -5.53 -7.23
C TRP A 332 18.06 -4.11 -7.14
N TYR A 333 18.86 -3.10 -7.51
CA TYR A 333 18.48 -1.70 -7.47
C TYR A 333 17.70 -1.23 -8.71
N TYR A 334 17.42 -2.10 -9.69
CA TYR A 334 16.65 -1.77 -10.89
C TYR A 334 15.32 -1.10 -10.56
N VAL A 335 14.50 -1.72 -9.70
CA VAL A 335 13.17 -1.20 -9.32
C VAL A 335 13.30 0.14 -8.57
N PRO A 336 14.08 0.25 -7.47
CA PRO A 336 14.29 1.54 -6.81
C PRO A 336 14.79 2.64 -7.75
N LYS A 337 15.77 2.32 -8.62
CA LYS A 337 16.30 3.30 -9.57
C LYS A 337 15.24 3.77 -10.54
N TYR A 338 14.48 2.84 -11.13
CA TYR A 338 13.38 3.20 -12.01
C TYR A 338 12.32 4.05 -11.31
N MET A 339 11.97 3.74 -10.06
CA MET A 339 11.05 4.58 -9.28
C MET A 339 11.64 5.98 -9.09
N MET A 340 12.93 6.11 -8.77
CA MET A 340 13.59 7.43 -8.67
C MET A 340 13.53 8.26 -9.96
N VAL A 341 13.63 7.62 -11.14
CA VAL A 341 13.61 8.37 -12.42
C VAL A 341 12.19 8.62 -12.95
N SER A 342 11.20 7.82 -12.54
CA SER A 342 9.86 7.83 -13.16
C SER A 342 8.69 8.17 -12.23
N THR A 343 8.94 8.38 -10.93
CA THR A 343 7.93 8.87 -9.99
C THR A 343 8.02 10.39 -9.82
N PRO A 344 6.93 11.07 -9.43
CA PRO A 344 6.96 12.51 -9.21
C PRO A 344 7.91 12.95 -8.10
N LEU A 345 8.46 14.15 -8.22
CA LEU A 345 9.37 14.72 -7.21
C LEU A 345 8.74 14.81 -5.81
N TYR A 346 7.42 15.05 -5.72
CA TYR A 346 6.73 15.08 -4.42
C TYR A 346 6.72 13.71 -3.71
N PHE A 347 6.74 12.61 -4.48
CA PHE A 347 6.84 11.26 -3.90
C PHE A 347 8.23 11.07 -3.29
N LEU A 348 9.28 11.40 -4.04
CA LEU A 348 10.67 11.31 -3.57
C LEU A 348 10.91 12.23 -2.36
N LEU A 349 10.39 13.45 -2.40
CA LEU A 349 10.42 14.37 -1.27
C LEU A 349 9.65 13.80 -0.07
N GLY A 350 8.48 13.19 -0.30
CA GLY A 350 7.71 12.52 0.74
C GLY A 350 8.47 11.39 1.41
N VAL A 351 9.17 10.54 0.64
CA VAL A 351 10.05 9.49 1.16
C VAL A 351 11.21 10.09 1.95
N LEU A 352 11.87 11.13 1.43
CA LEU A 352 12.96 11.81 2.14
C LEU A 352 12.48 12.41 3.47
N VAL A 353 11.37 13.15 3.45
CA VAL A 353 10.74 13.73 4.64
C VAL A 353 10.36 12.62 5.62
N PHE A 354 9.79 11.51 5.14
CA PHE A 354 9.50 10.36 5.99
C PHE A 354 10.78 9.85 6.66
N LEU A 355 11.85 9.56 5.92
CA LEU A 355 13.10 9.05 6.50
C LEU A 355 13.75 10.00 7.50
N VAL A 356 13.78 11.31 7.21
CA VAL A 356 14.40 12.33 8.07
C VAL A 356 13.54 12.60 9.31
N ALA A 357 12.21 12.72 9.15
CA ALA A 357 11.31 13.04 10.24
C ALA A 357 10.88 11.82 11.05
N PHE A 358 10.99 10.59 10.52
CA PHE A 358 10.49 9.37 11.15
C PHE A 358 11.00 9.17 12.59
N PRO A 359 12.29 9.38 12.93
CA PRO A 359 12.76 9.20 14.31
C PRO A 359 12.02 10.10 15.32
N LEU A 360 11.61 11.31 14.90
CA LEU A 360 10.87 12.27 15.72
C LEU A 360 9.35 12.05 15.62
N ALA A 361 8.85 11.70 14.43
CA ALA A 361 7.44 11.61 14.12
C ALA A 361 6.82 10.26 14.47
N ARG A 362 7.62 9.19 14.64
CA ARG A 362 7.15 7.83 14.93
C ARG A 362 6.25 7.71 16.16
N ARG A 363 6.34 8.66 17.10
CA ARG A 363 5.49 8.72 18.31
C ARG A 363 4.04 9.14 18.03
N TYR A 364 3.79 9.78 16.90
CA TYR A 364 2.46 10.24 16.48
C TYR A 364 1.71 9.20 15.63
N PHE A 365 2.40 8.16 15.16
CA PHE A 365 1.81 7.09 14.37
C PHE A 365 1.61 5.83 15.20
N ASN A 366 0.57 5.07 14.86
CA ASN A 366 0.47 3.70 15.36
C ASN A 366 1.54 2.85 14.68
N GLN A 367 2.58 2.49 15.43
CA GLN A 367 3.74 1.76 14.93
C GLN A 367 3.39 0.42 14.29
N ARG A 368 2.28 -0.21 14.66
CA ARG A 368 1.86 -1.51 14.11
C ARG A 368 1.29 -1.38 12.72
N TYR A 369 0.45 -0.36 12.50
CA TYR A 369 -0.09 -0.08 11.17
C TYR A 369 1.02 0.41 10.24
N LEU A 370 1.95 1.21 10.77
CA LEU A 370 3.12 1.64 10.01
C LEU A 370 4.03 0.47 9.64
N PHE A 371 4.28 -0.46 10.58
CA PHE A 371 5.02 -1.70 10.28
C PHE A 371 4.32 -2.54 9.22
N LEU A 372 2.99 -2.71 9.32
CA LEU A 372 2.21 -3.45 8.32
C LEU A 372 2.39 -2.82 6.93
N VAL A 373 2.21 -1.50 6.81
CA VAL A 373 2.32 -0.79 5.54
C VAL A 373 3.73 -0.86 4.96
N LEU A 374 4.76 -0.63 5.78
CA LEU A 374 6.16 -0.78 5.35
C LEU A 374 6.48 -2.22 4.95
N PHE A 375 5.94 -3.21 5.66
CA PHE A 375 6.11 -4.61 5.32
C PHE A 375 5.49 -4.92 3.96
N VAL A 376 4.24 -4.55 3.71
CA VAL A 376 3.57 -4.84 2.43
C VAL A 376 4.15 -4.02 1.27
N ALA A 377 4.73 -2.84 1.51
CA ALA A 377 5.44 -2.07 0.49
C ALA A 377 6.82 -2.68 0.15
N LEU A 378 7.58 -3.19 1.14
CA LEU A 378 8.96 -3.61 0.94
C LEU A 378 9.13 -5.11 0.71
N PHE A 379 8.39 -5.95 1.44
CA PHE A 379 8.55 -7.40 1.41
C PHE A 379 8.39 -8.01 0.01
N PRO A 380 7.37 -7.65 -0.80
CA PRO A 380 7.21 -8.25 -2.12
C PRO A 380 8.38 -7.96 -3.06
N TRP A 381 8.92 -6.74 -2.99
CA TRP A 381 10.10 -6.35 -3.76
C TRP A 381 11.35 -7.12 -3.29
N LEU A 382 11.61 -7.16 -1.98
CA LEU A 382 12.74 -7.91 -1.42
C LEU A 382 12.65 -9.41 -1.75
N TYR A 383 11.44 -9.97 -1.69
CA TYR A 383 11.19 -11.35 -2.09
C TYR A 383 11.53 -11.57 -3.57
N GLY A 384 11.04 -10.72 -4.47
CA GLY A 384 11.35 -10.81 -5.90
C GLY A 384 12.86 -10.68 -6.20
N VAL A 385 13.57 -9.79 -5.51
CA VAL A 385 15.03 -9.68 -5.60
C VAL A 385 15.71 -10.96 -5.13
N SER A 386 15.29 -11.53 -3.99
CA SER A 386 15.86 -12.77 -3.44
C SER A 386 15.65 -13.99 -4.34
N LYS A 387 14.60 -13.97 -5.16
CA LYS A 387 14.26 -15.03 -6.12
C LYS A 387 14.81 -14.78 -7.52
N HIS A 388 15.55 -13.69 -7.73
CA HIS A 388 16.02 -13.27 -9.06
C HIS A 388 14.88 -13.21 -10.09
N SER A 389 13.69 -12.78 -9.64
CA SER A 389 12.50 -12.71 -10.50
C SER A 389 12.70 -11.73 -11.65
N ALA A 390 12.08 -12.04 -12.78
CA ALA A 390 12.19 -11.22 -13.98
C ALA A 390 11.46 -9.88 -13.83
N PHE A 391 12.19 -8.78 -14.02
CA PHE A 391 11.62 -7.43 -14.15
C PHE A 391 11.88 -6.90 -15.56
N TYR A 392 10.93 -6.16 -16.12
CA TYR A 392 11.10 -5.50 -17.42
C TYR A 392 10.07 -4.39 -17.58
N ASN A 393 10.33 -3.49 -18.53
CA ASN A 393 9.49 -2.33 -18.82
C ASN A 393 9.26 -1.47 -17.55
N GLY A 394 10.34 -1.20 -16.83
CA GLY A 394 10.34 -0.46 -15.57
C GLY A 394 9.81 -1.28 -14.39
N TRP A 395 9.18 -0.62 -13.43
CA TRP A 395 8.67 -1.23 -12.19
C TRP A 395 7.22 -1.73 -12.29
N ARG A 396 6.74 -2.07 -13.51
CA ARG A 396 5.32 -2.36 -13.75
C ARG A 396 4.81 -3.58 -12.96
N HIS A 397 5.62 -4.63 -12.85
CA HIS A 397 5.28 -5.84 -12.13
C HIS A 397 5.22 -5.63 -10.62
N THR A 398 5.77 -4.53 -10.14
CA THR A 398 5.76 -4.14 -8.73
C THR A 398 4.86 -2.93 -8.49
N THR A 399 4.01 -2.52 -9.44
CA THR A 399 3.18 -1.31 -9.29
C THR A 399 2.33 -1.33 -8.01
N PHE A 400 1.90 -2.52 -7.58
CA PHE A 400 1.10 -2.73 -6.38
C PHE A 400 1.78 -2.34 -5.06
N ILE A 401 3.12 -2.19 -5.02
CA ILE A 401 3.84 -1.77 -3.80
C ILE A 401 3.90 -0.25 -3.64
N TYR A 402 3.50 0.52 -4.66
CA TYR A 402 3.57 1.97 -4.66
C TYR A 402 2.42 2.67 -3.92
N PRO A 403 1.17 2.19 -3.97
CA PRO A 403 0.05 2.79 -3.24
C PRO A 403 0.12 2.71 -1.69
N PRO A 404 0.51 1.59 -1.06
CA PRO A 404 0.71 1.52 0.40
C PRO A 404 1.81 2.45 0.86
#